data_AF-A0A377ZZ92-F1
#
_entry.id   AF-A0A377ZZ92-F1
#
_cell.length_a   1.000
_cell.length_b   1.000
_cell.length_c   1.000
_cell.angle_alpha   90.00
_cell.angle_beta   90.00
_cell.angle_gamma   90.00
#
_symmetry.space_group_name_H-M   'P 1'
#
loop_
_entity.id
_entity.type
_entity.pdbx_description
1 polymer ?
#
loop_
_entity_poly.entity_id
_entity_poly.type
_entity_poly.pdbx_seq_one_letter_code
_entity_poly.pdbx_strand_id
1 'polypeptide(L)' 'MKKKRPVLQDVADLVGVTKMTVSRYLRNPEQVSEALRGKIAVALDELGYIPNRAP' A
#
# COMPACT_ATOMS: atom_id res chain seq x y z
N MET A 1 20.89 -11.36 -6.86
CA MET A 1 20.47 -10.23 -6.00
C MET A 1 19.18 -10.62 -5.29
N LYS A 2 19.09 -10.53 -3.96
CA LYS A 2 17.84 -10.84 -3.24
C LYS A 2 16.80 -9.74 -3.58
N LYS A 3 15.64 -10.10 -4.14
CA LYS A 3 14.51 -9.17 -4.27
C LYS A 3 14.12 -8.70 -2.87
N LYS A 4 14.24 -7.40 -2.61
CA LYS A 4 13.81 -6.78 -1.34
C LYS A 4 12.29 -6.89 -1.27
N ARG A 5 11.75 -7.19 -0.08
CA ARG A 5 10.30 -7.19 0.14
C ARG A 5 9.77 -5.76 -0.06
N PRO A 6 8.66 -5.59 -0.80
CA PRO A 6 8.03 -4.29 -0.94
C PRO A 6 7.63 -3.73 0.42
N VAL A 7 7.83 -2.43 0.60
CA VAL A 7 7.40 -1.67 1.76
C VAL A 7 6.28 -0.71 1.38
N LEU A 8 5.61 -0.12 2.37
CA LEU A 8 4.52 0.84 2.12
C LEU A 8 4.95 2.05 1.28
N GLN A 9 6.24 2.40 1.30
CA GLN A 9 6.76 3.47 0.47
C GLN A 9 6.69 3.12 -1.02
N ASP A 10 7.02 1.88 -1.39
CA ASP A 10 7.00 1.44 -2.79
C ASP A 10 5.57 1.51 -3.36
N VAL A 11 4.57 1.15 -2.55
CA VAL A 11 3.14 1.27 -2.90
C VAL A 11 2.74 2.74 -3.07
N ALA A 12 3.23 3.60 -2.17
CA ALA A 12 2.93 5.02 -2.19
C ALA A 12 3.49 5.70 -3.44
N ASP A 13 4.73 5.36 -3.80
CA ASP A 13 5.42 5.87 -4.99
C ASP A 13 4.72 5.41 -6.27
N LEU A 14 4.26 4.15 -6.33
CA LEU A 14 3.52 3.61 -7.48
C LEU A 14 2.16 4.29 -7.69
N VAL A 15 1.44 4.59 -6.60
CA VAL A 15 0.11 5.22 -6.67
C VAL A 15 0.20 6.75 -6.79
N GLY A 16 1.32 7.36 -6.42
CA GLY A 16 1.50 8.81 -6.35
C GLY A 16 0.86 9.44 -5.11
N VAL A 17 0.98 8.77 -3.95
CA VAL A 17 0.43 9.22 -2.67
C VAL A 17 1.49 9.18 -1.58
N THR A 18 1.13 9.60 -0.36
CA THR A 18 2.01 9.45 0.80
C THR A 18 1.93 8.04 1.40
N LYS A 19 3.01 7.59 2.04
CA LYS A 19 3.02 6.38 2.87
C LYS A 19 1.94 6.39 3.95
N MET A 20 1.60 7.56 4.48
CA MET A 20 0.53 7.72 5.47
C MET A 20 -0.84 7.37 4.88
N THR A 21 -1.10 7.72 3.61
CA THR A 21 -2.33 7.37 2.90
C THR A 21 -2.47 5.86 2.73
N VAL A 22 -1.38 5.18 2.34
CA VAL A 22 -1.36 3.71 2.24
C VAL A 22 -1.55 3.06 3.62
N SER A 23 -0.88 3.59 4.66
CA SER A 23 -1.08 3.13 6.04
C SER A 23 -2.53 3.29 6.50
N ARG A 24 -3.16 4.44 6.18
CA ARG A 24 -4.57 4.70 6.48
C ARG A 24 -5.47 3.72 5.73
N TYR A 25 -5.20 3.46 4.45
CA TYR A 25 -5.93 2.46 3.66
C TYR A 25 -5.91 1.07 4.31
N LEU A 26 -4.75 0.62 4.78
CA LEU A 26 -4.60 -0.71 5.39
C LEU A 26 -5.29 -0.83 6.76
N ARG A 27 -5.47 0.27 7.48
CA ARG A 27 -6.12 0.27 8.81
C ARG A 27 -7.62 0.54 8.71
N ASN A 28 -7.96 1.64 8.03
CA ASN A 28 -9.27 2.26 7.97
C ASN A 28 -9.53 2.67 6.50
N PRO A 29 -9.75 1.71 5.59
CA PRO A 29 -9.93 2.00 4.17
C PRO A 29 -11.07 3.00 3.94
N GLU A 30 -12.10 3.01 4.79
CA GLU A 30 -13.23 3.94 4.77
C GLU A 30 -12.83 5.43 4.75
N GLN A 31 -11.67 5.77 5.30
CA GLN A 31 -11.14 7.14 5.35
C GLN A 31 -10.36 7.55 4.09
N VAL A 32 -10.26 6.66 3.10
CA VAL A 32 -9.65 6.90 1.80
C VAL A 32 -10.75 6.93 0.74
N SER A 33 -10.67 7.83 -0.24
CA SER A 33 -11.68 7.89 -1.29
C SER A 33 -11.75 6.58 -2.08
N GLU A 34 -12.94 6.20 -2.53
CA GLU A 34 -13.17 4.94 -3.25
C GLU A 34 -12.25 4.79 -4.48
N ALA A 35 -12.11 5.85 -5.27
CA ALA A 35 -11.20 5.89 -6.41
C ALA A 35 -9.74 5.58 -6.01
N LEU A 36 -9.30 6.07 -4.84
CA LEU A 36 -7.93 5.86 -4.37
C LEU A 36 -7.75 4.48 -3.73
N ARG A 37 -8.79 3.92 -3.09
CA ARG A 37 -8.79 2.53 -2.61
C ARG A 37 -8.54 1.55 -3.74
N GLY A 38 -9.20 1.74 -4.88
CA GLY A 38 -9.00 0.90 -6.06
C GLY A 38 -7.54 0.93 -6.54
N LYS A 39 -6.97 2.13 -6.67
CA LYS A 39 -5.55 2.28 -7.08
C LYS A 39 -4.57 1.66 -6.09
N ILE A 40 -4.80 1.86 -4.78
CA ILE A 40 -3.94 1.27 -3.74
C ILE A 40 -4.08 -0.26 -3.73
N ALA A 41 -5.28 -0.80 -3.89
CA ALA A 41 -5.51 -2.25 -3.95
C ALA A 41 -4.73 -2.90 -5.11
N VAL A 42 -4.82 -2.30 -6.31
CA VAL A 42 -4.07 -2.77 -7.49
C VAL A 42 -2.57 -2.69 -7.25
N ALA A 43 -2.07 -1.57 -6.73
CA ALA A 43 -0.64 -1.41 -6.44
C ALA A 43 -0.11 -2.41 -5.39
N LEU A 44 -0.91 -2.76 -4.39
CA LEU A 44 -0.55 -3.78 -3.39
C LEU A 44 -0.44 -5.16 -4.02
N ASP A 45 -1.36 -5.51 -4.93
CA ASP A 45 -1.36 -6.79 -5.65
C ASP A 45 -0.18 -6.87 -6.64
N GLU A 46 0.04 -5.82 -7.45
CA GLU A 46 1.15 -5.73 -8.40
C GLU A 46 2.53 -5.87 -7.72
N LEU A 47 2.68 -5.26 -6.54
CA LEU A 47 3.92 -5.35 -5.77
C LEU A 47 4.03 -6.66 -4.98
N GLY A 48 2.93 -7.41 -4.81
CA GLY A 48 2.89 -8.55 -3.89
C GLY A 48 3.18 -8.13 -2.45
N TYR A 49 2.66 -6.98 -2.03
CA TYR A 49 2.88 -6.45 -0.69
C TYR A 49 2.20 -7.35 0.35
N ILE A 50 2.98 -7.83 1.31
CA ILE A 50 2.49 -8.59 2.46
C ILE A 50 2.71 -7.74 3.71
N PRO A 51 1.64 -7.32 4.41
CA PRO A 51 1.78 -6.58 5.66
C PRO A 51 2.61 -7.36 6.67
N ASN A 52 3.56 -6.69 7.31
CA ASN A 52 4.32 -7.30 8.38
C ASN A 52 3.40 -7.45 9.61
N ARG A 53 3.04 -8.69 9.95
CA ARG A 53 2.32 -9.01 11.18
C ARG A 53 3.34 -9.02 12.30
N ALA A 54 3.50 -7.91 13.00
CA ALA A 54 4.22 -7.93 14.28
C ALA A 54 3.41 -8.80 15.27
N PRO A 55 4.07 -9.64 16.09
CA PRO A 55 3.42 -10.42 17.14
C PRO A 55 2.82 -9.54 18.24
#